data_AF-A0A101IES8-F1
#
_entry.id   AF-A0A101IES8-F1
#
_cell.length_a   1.000
_cell.length_b   1.000
_cell.length_c   1.000
_cell.angle_alpha   90.00
_cell.angle_beta   90.00
_cell.angle_gamma   90.00
#
_symmetry.space_group_name_H-M   'P 1'
#
loop_
_entity.id
_entity.type
_entity.pdbx_description
1 polymer ?
#
loop_
_entity_poly.entity_id
_entity_poly.type
_entity_poly.pdbx_seq_one_letter_code
_entity_poly.pdbx_strand_id
1 'polypeptide(L)'
;MAKWHALAKKGKDHDTWHGMRFFEQWADPRIITELRHAFAHYDERDIWRSLFVSLGLFRLVAEETATRSGLLYPGNAHDQVTRFIERLHSKREPF
;
A
#
# COMPACT_ATOMS: atom_id res chain seq x y z
N MET A 1 5.80 4.32 0.49
CA MET A 1 4.73 5.07 1.17
C MET A 1 4.76 4.99 2.69
N ALA A 2 5.00 3.83 3.31
CA ALA A 2 5.02 3.69 4.77
C ALA A 2 5.90 4.71 5.52
N LYS A 3 7.10 5.02 4.99
CA LYS A 3 7.96 6.09 5.54
C LYS A 3 7.25 7.45 5.59
N TRP A 4 6.67 7.89 4.47
CA TRP A 4 5.96 9.16 4.38
C TRP A 4 4.76 9.21 5.33
N HIS A 5 4.05 8.09 5.46
CA HIS A 5 2.95 7.96 6.43
C HIS A 5 3.43 8.12 7.87
N ALA A 6 4.54 7.45 8.24
CA ALA A 6 5.14 7.58 9.56
C ALA A 6 5.55 9.04 9.86
N LEU A 7 6.19 9.72 8.89
CA LEU A 7 6.58 11.13 9.02
C LEU A 7 5.37 12.07 9.10
N ALA A 8 4.34 11.84 8.29
CA ALA A 8 3.11 12.65 8.31
C ALA A 8 2.33 12.47 9.62
N LYS A 9 2.44 11.31 10.27
CA LYS A 9 1.76 11.00 11.54
C LYS A 9 2.55 11.42 12.78
N LYS A 10 3.87 11.25 12.78
CA LYS A 10 4.73 11.42 13.96
C LYS A 10 5.65 12.64 13.89
N GLY A 11 5.68 13.34 12.76
CA GLY A 11 6.53 14.51 12.53
C GLY A 11 7.76 14.20 11.67
N LYS A 12 8.37 15.26 11.10
CA LYS A 12 9.50 15.16 10.18
C LYS A 12 10.78 14.60 10.81
N ASP A 13 10.91 14.77 12.12
CA ASP A 13 12.07 14.30 12.91
C ASP A 13 11.89 12.87 13.43
N HIS A 14 10.78 12.19 13.06
CA HIS A 14 10.59 10.81 13.46
C HIS A 14 11.64 9.90 12.81
N ASP A 15 12.38 9.19 13.65
CA ASP A 15 13.39 8.25 13.18
C ASP A 15 12.74 7.06 12.47
N THR A 16 13.03 6.93 11.17
CA THR A 16 12.62 5.81 10.33
C THR A 16 13.77 4.86 10.03
N TRP A 17 14.84 5.00 10.82
CA TRP A 17 16.12 4.33 10.73
C TRP A 17 16.81 4.49 9.37
N HIS A 18 18.13 4.30 9.35
CA HIS A 18 18.89 4.34 8.10
C HIS A 18 18.49 3.17 7.20
N GLY A 19 18.20 3.46 5.93
CA GLY A 19 17.84 2.44 4.94
C GLY A 19 16.50 1.74 5.19
N MET A 20 15.58 2.34 5.96
CA MET A 20 14.24 1.77 6.25
C MET A 20 14.28 0.43 7.01
N ARG A 21 15.40 0.12 7.69
CA ARG A 21 15.53 -1.07 8.54
C ARG A 21 14.62 -0.97 9.77
N PHE A 22 14.43 -2.09 10.46
CA PHE A 22 13.60 -2.18 11.67
C PHE A 22 12.20 -1.63 11.45
N PHE A 23 11.61 -1.98 10.30
CA PHE A 23 10.32 -1.47 9.83
C PHE A 23 9.24 -1.56 10.91
N GLU A 24 9.26 -2.65 11.69
CA GLU A 24 8.37 -2.96 12.79
C GLU A 24 8.42 -1.96 13.94
N GLN A 25 9.54 -1.24 14.10
CA GLN A 25 9.75 -0.29 15.20
C GLN A 25 9.16 1.09 14.91
N TRP A 26 8.99 1.47 13.65
CA TRP A 26 8.59 2.83 13.28
C TRP A 26 7.34 2.91 12.41
N ALA A 27 7.02 1.88 11.62
CA ALA A 27 5.82 1.86 10.78
C ALA A 27 4.54 1.72 11.62
N ASP A 28 3.40 2.11 11.03
CA ASP A 28 2.10 1.90 11.66
C ASP A 28 1.82 0.39 11.78
N PRO A 29 1.40 -0.13 12.95
CA PRO A 29 1.09 -1.55 13.14
C PRO A 29 0.10 -2.11 12.12
N ARG A 30 -0.87 -1.30 11.65
CA ARG A 30 -1.81 -1.71 10.60
C ARG A 30 -1.08 -1.99 9.28
N ILE A 31 -0.10 -1.17 8.94
CA ILE A 31 0.70 -1.36 7.71
C ILE A 31 1.53 -2.64 7.85
N ILE A 32 2.14 -2.89 9.00
CA ILE A 32 2.94 -4.11 9.24
C ILE A 32 2.06 -5.37 9.09
N THR A 33 0.89 -5.37 9.72
CA THR A 33 -0.05 -6.49 9.67
C THR A 33 -0.53 -6.77 8.25
N GLU A 34 -0.87 -5.74 7.48
CA GLU A 34 -1.38 -5.92 6.11
C GLU A 34 -0.27 -6.20 5.08
N LEU A 35 0.94 -5.67 5.30
CA LEU A 35 2.04 -5.77 4.33
C LEU A 35 2.45 -7.21 4.05
N ARG A 36 2.37 -8.11 5.04
CA ARG A 36 2.65 -9.54 4.82
C ARG A 36 1.78 -10.16 3.72
N HIS A 37 0.56 -9.63 3.55
CA HIS A 37 -0.40 -10.13 2.57
C HIS A 37 -0.16 -9.55 1.16
N ALA A 38 0.69 -8.52 1.03
CA ALA A 38 1.10 -7.94 -0.25
C ALA A 38 2.13 -8.80 -0.99
N PHE A 39 2.74 -9.77 -0.30
CA PHE A 39 3.62 -10.77 -0.91
C PHE A 39 2.85 -12.03 -1.28
N ALA A 40 3.18 -12.59 -2.44
CA ALA A 40 2.60 -13.82 -2.96
C ALA A 40 3.63 -14.94 -2.94
N HIS A 41 3.15 -16.16 -2.78
CA HIS A 41 3.83 -17.36 -3.23
C HIS A 41 3.83 -17.41 -4.76
N TYR A 42 4.60 -18.33 -5.33
CA TYR A 42 4.64 -18.56 -6.77
C TYR A 42 3.40 -19.36 -7.23
N ASP A 43 2.23 -18.76 -7.04
CA ASP A 43 0.92 -19.26 -7.44
C ASP A 43 0.12 -18.14 -8.11
N GLU A 44 -0.56 -18.49 -9.20
CA GLU A 44 -1.26 -17.52 -10.03
C GLU A 44 -2.38 -16.79 -9.28
N ARG A 45 -3.12 -17.48 -8.42
CA ARG A 45 -4.22 -16.89 -7.65
C ARG A 45 -3.66 -16.03 -6.54
N ASP A 46 -2.59 -16.49 -5.89
CA ASP A 46 -1.94 -15.78 -4.80
C ASP A 46 -1.28 -14.48 -5.27
N ILE A 47 -0.69 -14.46 -6.47
CA ILE A 47 -0.15 -13.24 -7.10
C ILE A 47 -1.23 -12.17 -7.26
N TRP A 48 -2.43 -12.55 -7.69
CA TRP A 48 -3.52 -11.58 -7.84
C TRP A 48 -4.10 -11.13 -6.51
N ARG A 49 -4.26 -12.06 -5.55
CA ARG A 49 -4.60 -11.69 -4.18
C ARG A 49 -3.61 -10.65 -3.65
N SER A 50 -2.31 -10.88 -3.79
CA SER A 50 -1.28 -9.99 -3.26
C SER A 50 -1.25 -8.64 -3.99
N LEU A 51 -1.57 -8.60 -5.29
CA LEU A 51 -1.75 -7.36 -6.05
C LEU A 51 -2.92 -6.54 -5.52
N PHE A 52 -4.09 -7.15 -5.29
CA PHE A 52 -5.25 -6.44 -4.72
C PHE A 52 -4.99 -5.93 -3.31
N VAL A 53 -4.30 -6.72 -2.48
CA VAL A 53 -3.85 -6.28 -1.15
C VAL A 53 -2.90 -5.07 -1.28
N SER A 54 -1.93 -5.13 -2.19
CA SER A 54 -0.97 -4.04 -2.43
C SER A 54 -1.68 -2.76 -2.84
N LEU A 55 -2.67 -2.86 -3.74
CA LEU A 55 -3.47 -1.74 -4.22
C LEU A 55 -4.27 -1.08 -3.09
N GLY A 56 -4.98 -1.89 -2.30
CA GLY A 56 -5.77 -1.41 -1.17
C GLY A 56 -4.92 -0.78 -0.07
N LEU A 57 -3.81 -1.44 0.31
CA LEU A 57 -2.88 -0.91 1.30
C LEU A 57 -2.24 0.39 0.81
N PHE A 58 -1.85 0.48 -0.46
CA PHE A 58 -1.32 1.71 -1.03
C PHE A 58 -2.33 2.85 -0.97
N ARG A 59 -3.59 2.61 -1.34
CA ARG A 59 -4.67 3.61 -1.28
C ARG A 59 -4.78 4.19 0.12
N LEU A 60 -4.97 3.30 1.11
CA LEU A 60 -5.19 3.68 2.50
C LEU A 60 -4.00 4.51 3.03
N VAL A 61 -2.78 4.04 2.81
CA VAL A 61 -1.58 4.71 3.32
C VAL A 61 -1.36 6.05 2.61
N ALA A 62 -1.55 6.11 1.28
CA ALA A 62 -1.35 7.33 0.51
C ALA A 62 -2.40 8.39 0.80
N GLU A 63 -3.66 8.00 0.96
CA GLU A 63 -4.77 8.89 1.31
C GLU A 63 -4.58 9.47 2.71
N GLU A 64 -4.32 8.62 3.73
CA GLU A 64 -4.02 9.10 5.09
C GLU A 64 -2.79 10.04 5.11
N THR A 65 -1.75 9.73 4.32
CA THR A 65 -0.55 10.57 4.22
C THR A 65 -0.87 11.93 3.59
N ALA A 66 -1.64 11.96 2.49
CA ALA A 66 -2.00 13.18 1.80
C ALA A 66 -2.84 14.10 2.70
N THR A 67 -3.88 13.56 3.35
CA THR A 67 -4.73 14.31 4.29
C THR A 67 -3.90 14.93 5.41
N ARG A 68 -2.99 14.17 6.03
CA ARG A 68 -2.13 14.67 7.12
C ARG A 68 -1.10 15.70 6.66
N SER A 69 -0.74 15.66 5.38
CA SER A 69 0.22 16.58 4.78
C SER A 69 -0.44 17.81 4.15
N GLY A 70 -1.76 17.94 4.22
CA GLY A 70 -2.50 19.03 3.54
C GLY A 70 -2.47 18.94 2.01
N LEU A 71 -2.24 17.74 1.46
CA LEU A 71 -2.20 17.48 0.03
C LEU A 71 -3.49 16.83 -0.44
N LEU A 72 -3.81 17.03 -1.72
CA LEU A 72 -4.92 16.33 -2.38
C LEU A 72 -4.46 14.95 -2.85
N TYR A 73 -5.17 13.90 -2.46
CA TYR A 73 -4.96 12.56 -2.99
C TYR A 73 -5.67 12.42 -4.35
N PRO A 74 -4.99 11.92 -5.41
CA PRO A 74 -5.61 11.73 -6.72
C PRO A 74 -6.51 10.48 -6.76
N GLY A 75 -7.63 10.50 -6.02
CA GLY A 75 -8.56 9.37 -5.90
C GLY A 75 -9.08 8.85 -7.25
N ASN A 76 -9.39 9.75 -8.18
CA ASN A 76 -9.86 9.38 -9.52
C ASN A 76 -8.84 8.54 -10.30
N ALA A 77 -7.54 8.86 -10.20
CA ALA A 77 -6.49 8.10 -10.88
C ALA A 77 -6.36 6.71 -10.24
N HIS A 78 -6.44 6.62 -8.92
CA HIS A 78 -6.46 5.34 -8.22
C HIS A 78 -7.65 4.47 -8.66
N ASP A 79 -8.86 5.03 -8.71
CA ASP A 79 -10.05 4.30 -9.13
C ASP A 79 -10.00 3.84 -10.60
N GLN A 80 -9.31 4.60 -11.47
CA GLN A 80 -9.05 4.17 -12.84
C GLN A 80 -8.10 2.97 -12.90
N VAL A 81 -7.03 2.98 -12.09
CA VAL A 81 -6.10 1.85 -11.98
C VAL A 81 -6.79 0.63 -11.39
N THR A 82 -7.61 0.79 -10.35
CA THR A 82 -8.39 -0.31 -9.76
C THR A 82 -9.27 -0.98 -10.80
N ARG A 83 -10.06 -0.20 -11.54
CA ARG A 83 -10.92 -0.73 -12.62
C ARG A 83 -10.12 -1.38 -13.74
N PHE A 84 -8.94 -0.84 -14.05
CA PHE A 84 -8.05 -1.44 -15.05
C PHE A 84 -7.57 -2.83 -14.60
N ILE A 85 -7.13 -2.96 -13.35
CA ILE A 85 -6.68 -4.22 -12.74
C ILE A 85 -7.83 -5.24 -12.65
N GLU A 86 -9.00 -4.83 -12.16
CA GLU A 86 -10.20 -5.69 -12.08
C GLU A 86 -10.59 -6.24 -13.45
N ARG A 87 -10.57 -5.39 -14.48
CA ARG A 87 -10.85 -5.83 -15.86
C ARG A 87 -9.84 -6.85 -16.37
N LEU A 88 -8.56 -6.70 -16.02
CA LEU A 88 -7.54 -7.69 -16.38
C LEU A 88 -7.74 -9.00 -15.61
N HIS A 89 -8.10 -8.92 -14.33
CA HIS A 89 -8.39 -10.09 -13.49
C HIS A 89 -9.58 -10.89 -14.00
N SER A 90 -10.66 -10.23 -14.42
CA SER A 90 -11.87 -10.88 -14.92
C SER A 90 -11.74 -11.52 -16.30
N LYS A 91 -10.73 -11.13 -17.09
CA LYS A 91 -10.49 -11.67 -18.44
C LYS A 91 -9.60 -12.92 -18.44
N ARG A 92 -9.30 -13.46 -17.27
CA ARG A 92 -8.42 -14.62 -17.13
C ARG A 92 -9.23 -15.88 -17.41
N GLU A 93 -8.84 -16.59 -18.45
CA GLU A 93 -9.33 -17.96 -18.69
C GLU A 93 -8.79 -18.87 -17.57
N PRO A 94 -9.63 -19.66 -16.90
CA PRO A 94 -9.14 -20.67 -15.97
C PRO A 94 -8.38 -21.74 -16.76
N PHE A 95 -7.09 -21.91 -16.45
CA PHE A 95 -6.31 -23.06 -16.91
C PHE A 95 -6.82 -24.37 -16.32
#